data_AF-A0A931Q0M6-F1
#
_entry.id   AF-A0A931Q0M6-F1
#
_cell.length_a   1.000
_cell.length_b   1.000
_cell.length_c   1.000
_cell.angle_alpha   90.00
_cell.angle_beta   90.00
_cell.angle_gamma   90.00
#
_symmetry.space_group_name_H-M   'P 1'
#
loop_
_entity.id
_entity.type
_entity.pdbx_description
1 polymer ?
#
loop_
_entity_poly.entity_id
_entity_poly.type
_entity_poly.pdbx_seq_one_letter_code
_entity_poly.pdbx_strand_id
1 'polypeptide(L)'
;MEDLSEKYTAIVDKADLPIEIKSASPKISRGENYHGLPYVVLDYPRVFDKENVFAIRTLFWWGNFFSSTVHVKGKYKNQFANVIQSNYQQLSATGYAVCINDDEWDFRFTENNFKSINELSVSEWEHIITAGTFIKLSIKIPLTQWDSVADELINFFKLNLQLTEINSPGGETNL
;
A
#
# COMPACT_ATOMS: atom_id res chain seq x y z
N MET A 1 -1.68 -13.49 -10.12
CA MET A 1 -1.64 -12.06 -10.50
C MET A 1 -2.80 -11.68 -11.40
N GLU A 2 -3.09 -12.43 -12.47
CA GLU A 2 -4.27 -12.15 -13.32
C GLU A 2 -5.59 -12.29 -12.55
N ASP A 3 -5.80 -13.39 -11.82
CA ASP A 3 -6.95 -13.53 -10.90
C ASP A 3 -7.06 -12.40 -9.86
N LEU A 4 -5.92 -11.99 -9.27
CA LEU A 4 -5.90 -10.84 -8.35
C LEU A 4 -6.30 -9.55 -9.04
N SER A 5 -5.87 -9.33 -10.28
CA SER A 5 -6.22 -8.16 -11.08
C SER A 5 -7.72 -8.05 -11.30
N GLU A 6 -8.38 -9.16 -11.63
CA GLU A 6 -9.84 -9.21 -11.81
C GLU A 6 -10.57 -8.88 -10.50
N LYS A 7 -10.13 -9.51 -9.40
CA LYS A 7 -10.70 -9.27 -8.06
C LYS A 7 -10.49 -7.83 -7.59
N TYR A 8 -9.32 -7.25 -7.80
CA TYR A 8 -9.04 -5.86 -7.45
C TYR A 8 -9.89 -4.90 -8.26
N THR A 9 -10.09 -5.15 -9.56
CA THR A 9 -11.00 -4.38 -10.42
C THR A 9 -12.41 -4.36 -9.85
N ALA A 10 -12.98 -5.53 -9.54
CA ALA A 10 -14.32 -5.62 -8.96
C ALA A 10 -14.47 -4.92 -7.59
N ILE A 11 -13.39 -4.79 -6.82
CA ILE A 11 -13.37 -4.07 -5.54
C ILE A 11 -13.30 -2.56 -5.80
N VAL A 12 -12.37 -2.10 -6.65
CA VAL A 12 -12.16 -0.66 -6.95
C VAL A 12 -13.36 -0.02 -7.64
N ASP A 13 -14.06 -0.76 -8.49
CA ASP A 13 -15.28 -0.29 -9.15
C ASP A 13 -16.35 0.14 -8.13
N LYS A 14 -16.37 -0.47 -6.95
CA LYS A 14 -17.33 -0.20 -5.87
C LYS A 14 -16.82 0.78 -4.81
N ALA A 15 -15.53 1.08 -4.79
CA ALA A 15 -14.91 1.93 -3.77
C ALA A 15 -15.20 3.41 -3.99
N ASP A 16 -15.24 4.24 -2.95
CA ASP A 16 -15.40 5.69 -3.10
C ASP A 16 -14.04 6.38 -3.26
N LEU A 17 -13.54 6.37 -4.51
CA LEU A 17 -12.28 6.98 -4.90
C LEU A 17 -12.49 8.04 -5.99
N PRO A 18 -11.63 9.08 -6.01
CA PRO A 18 -11.53 10.01 -7.14
C PRO A 18 -11.48 9.29 -8.49
N ILE A 19 -12.22 9.79 -9.47
CA ILE A 19 -12.36 9.16 -10.79
C ILE A 19 -11.02 8.99 -11.50
N GLU A 20 -10.09 9.92 -11.30
CA GLU A 20 -8.75 9.83 -11.89
C GLU A 20 -7.94 8.65 -11.36
N ILE A 21 -8.15 8.24 -10.10
CA ILE A 21 -7.47 7.09 -9.50
C ILE A 21 -7.97 5.78 -10.11
N LYS A 22 -9.27 5.73 -10.44
CA LYS A 22 -9.92 4.56 -11.07
C LYS A 22 -9.68 4.47 -12.58
N SER A 23 -9.27 5.57 -13.21
CA SER A 23 -9.25 5.71 -14.68
C SER A 23 -8.31 4.73 -15.40
N ALA A 24 -7.24 4.30 -14.74
CA ALA A 24 -6.19 3.51 -15.38
C ALA A 24 -6.36 2.01 -15.11
N SER A 25 -6.45 1.19 -16.17
CA SER A 25 -6.58 -0.28 -16.07
C SER A 25 -5.45 -0.95 -15.29
N PRO A 26 -5.65 -2.06 -14.56
CA PRO A 26 -4.57 -2.74 -13.83
C PRO A 26 -3.32 -2.98 -14.69
N LYS A 27 -2.13 -2.88 -14.08
CA LYS A 27 -0.85 -3.13 -14.78
C LYS A 27 -0.07 -4.23 -14.08
N ILE A 28 0.22 -5.30 -14.81
CA ILE A 28 1.14 -6.36 -14.38
C ILE A 28 2.48 -6.18 -15.11
N SER A 29 3.56 -6.04 -14.36
CA SER A 29 4.92 -5.97 -14.89
C SER A 29 5.80 -7.08 -14.30
N ARG A 30 6.73 -7.60 -15.10
CA ARG A 30 7.67 -8.64 -14.70
C ARG A 30 9.09 -8.17 -14.97
N GLY A 31 10.03 -8.61 -14.15
CA GLY A 31 11.45 -8.39 -14.38
C GLY A 31 12.27 -9.55 -13.82
N GLU A 32 13.45 -9.77 -14.40
CA GLU A 32 14.28 -10.95 -14.10
C GLU A 32 15.44 -10.65 -13.14
N ASN A 33 15.67 -9.39 -12.79
CA ASN A 33 16.88 -8.99 -12.06
C ASN A 33 16.64 -7.83 -11.07
N TYR A 34 15.73 -8.01 -10.12
CA TYR A 34 15.68 -7.14 -8.92
C TYR A 34 16.61 -7.74 -7.87
N HIS A 35 17.80 -7.15 -7.74
CA HIS A 35 18.89 -7.66 -6.91
C HIS A 35 19.22 -9.14 -7.17
N GLY A 36 19.28 -9.53 -8.44
CA GLY A 36 19.63 -10.90 -8.84
C GLY A 36 18.47 -11.88 -8.89
N LEU A 37 17.23 -11.43 -8.62
CA LEU A 37 16.07 -12.32 -8.55
C LEU A 37 14.88 -11.79 -9.38
N PRO A 38 14.06 -12.69 -9.98
CA PRO A 38 12.85 -12.30 -10.68
C PRO A 38 11.77 -11.70 -9.76
N TYR A 39 10.89 -10.89 -10.32
CA TYR A 39 9.77 -10.28 -9.61
C TYR A 39 8.57 -10.01 -10.52
N VAL A 40 7.36 -10.05 -9.94
CA VAL A 40 6.11 -9.60 -10.58
C VAL A 40 5.49 -8.53 -9.71
N VAL A 41 5.05 -7.46 -10.34
CA VAL A 41 4.28 -6.39 -9.72
C VAL A 41 2.91 -6.33 -10.38
N LEU A 42 1.87 -6.17 -9.57
CA LEU A 42 0.54 -5.73 -9.97
C LEU A 42 0.28 -4.37 -9.32
N ASP A 43 0.14 -3.33 -10.13
CA ASP A 43 -0.25 -1.98 -9.70
C ASP A 43 -1.69 -1.69 -10.11
N TYR A 44 -2.58 -1.56 -9.13
CA TYR A 44 -3.95 -1.12 -9.33
C TYR A 44 -4.66 -0.83 -7.99
N PRO A 45 -5.38 0.30 -7.82
CA PRO A 45 -5.41 1.45 -8.72
C PRO A 45 -4.03 2.06 -8.86
N ARG A 46 -3.79 2.83 -9.93
CA ARG A 46 -2.48 3.49 -10.09
C ARG A 46 -2.59 4.85 -10.80
N VAL A 47 -1.82 5.80 -10.32
CA VAL A 47 -1.51 7.08 -10.96
C VAL A 47 -0.02 7.31 -10.73
N PHE A 48 0.74 7.46 -11.82
CA PHE A 48 2.15 7.76 -11.78
C PHE A 48 2.42 8.96 -12.67
N ASP A 49 2.58 10.12 -12.06
CA ASP A 49 3.09 11.32 -12.71
C ASP A 49 4.36 11.81 -11.97
N LYS A 50 4.91 12.95 -12.41
CA LYS A 50 6.17 13.48 -11.86
C LYS A 50 6.04 13.95 -10.41
N GLU A 51 4.88 14.46 -10.02
CA GLU A 51 4.64 15.13 -8.73
C GLU A 51 3.70 14.33 -7.81
N ASN A 52 2.84 13.50 -8.38
CA ASN A 52 1.81 12.74 -7.70
C ASN A 52 1.93 11.26 -8.04
N VAL A 53 1.89 10.46 -6.97
CA VAL A 53 1.83 9.01 -7.06
C VAL A 53 0.64 8.55 -6.23
N PHE A 54 -0.15 7.66 -6.80
CA PHE A 54 -1.09 6.82 -6.09
C PHE A 54 -0.88 5.41 -6.60
N ALA A 55 -0.60 4.45 -5.73
CA ALA A 55 -0.59 3.06 -6.13
C ALA A 55 -0.95 2.15 -4.97
N ILE A 56 -1.80 1.16 -5.24
CA ILE A 56 -1.81 -0.06 -4.43
C ILE A 56 -1.10 -1.13 -5.24
N ARG A 57 -0.01 -1.64 -4.66
CA ARG A 57 0.93 -2.55 -5.29
C ARG A 57 0.90 -3.90 -4.60
N THR A 58 0.73 -4.95 -5.38
CA THR A 58 1.13 -6.30 -4.99
C THR A 58 2.47 -6.63 -5.64
N LEU A 59 3.46 -6.99 -4.83
CA LEU A 59 4.76 -7.48 -5.30
C LEU A 59 4.88 -8.96 -4.94
N PHE A 60 5.36 -9.75 -5.88
CA PHE A 60 5.95 -11.06 -5.62
C PHE A 60 7.42 -11.00 -6.01
N TRP A 61 8.30 -11.17 -5.03
CA TRP A 61 9.75 -11.25 -5.25
C TRP A 61 10.21 -12.69 -5.04
N TRP A 62 10.69 -13.34 -6.10
CA TRP A 62 10.96 -14.77 -6.09
C TRP A 62 11.96 -15.16 -5.01
N GLY A 63 11.67 -16.28 -4.33
CA GLY A 63 12.51 -16.79 -3.23
C GLY A 63 12.50 -15.92 -1.97
N ASN A 64 11.77 -14.80 -1.95
CA ASN A 64 11.75 -13.85 -0.84
C ASN A 64 10.37 -13.77 -0.17
N PHE A 65 9.41 -13.07 -0.79
CA PHE A 65 8.12 -12.78 -0.18
C PHE A 65 7.11 -12.23 -1.18
N PHE A 66 5.86 -12.16 -0.74
CA PHE A 66 4.86 -11.27 -1.30
C PHE A 66 4.73 -10.02 -0.44
N SER A 67 4.30 -8.92 -1.02
CA SER A 67 3.90 -7.75 -0.24
C SER A 67 2.70 -7.04 -0.86
N SER A 68 1.95 -6.35 -0.01
CA SER A 68 0.90 -5.41 -0.41
C SER A 68 1.29 -4.03 0.12
N THR A 69 1.30 -3.03 -0.76
CA THR A 69 1.83 -1.70 -0.47
C THR A 69 0.85 -0.63 -0.93
N VAL A 70 0.57 0.36 -0.10
CA VAL A 70 -0.04 1.63 -0.52
C VAL A 70 1.04 2.70 -0.61
N HIS A 71 1.08 3.43 -1.72
CA HIS A 71 2.03 4.51 -1.96
C HIS A 71 1.29 5.76 -2.44
N VAL A 72 1.35 6.84 -1.65
CA VAL A 72 0.76 8.14 -1.98
C VAL A 72 1.79 9.27 -1.89
N LYS A 73 1.79 10.16 -2.88
CA LYS A 73 2.71 11.30 -3.02
C LYS A 73 1.98 12.50 -3.60
N GLY A 74 2.49 13.70 -3.31
CA GLY A 74 1.94 14.95 -3.85
C GLY A 74 0.51 15.17 -3.35
N LYS A 75 -0.41 15.49 -4.25
CA LYS A 75 -1.82 15.75 -3.89
C LYS A 75 -2.47 14.59 -3.12
N TYR A 76 -2.12 13.34 -3.46
CA TYR A 76 -2.70 12.15 -2.82
C TYR A 76 -2.18 11.96 -1.39
N LYS A 77 -0.92 12.31 -1.11
CA LYS A 77 -0.42 12.35 0.28
C LYS A 77 -1.24 13.35 1.08
N ASN A 78 -1.38 14.57 0.57
CA ASN A 78 -2.12 15.64 1.27
C ASN A 78 -3.58 15.24 1.52
N GLN A 79 -4.20 14.54 0.56
CA GLN A 79 -5.58 14.09 0.65
C GLN A 79 -5.79 12.98 1.68
N PHE A 80 -4.87 12.00 1.76
CA PHE A 80 -5.07 10.79 2.57
C PHE A 80 -4.27 10.74 3.88
N ALA A 81 -3.36 11.70 4.11
CA ALA A 81 -2.49 11.71 5.29
C ALA A 81 -3.28 11.63 6.61
N ASN A 82 -4.38 12.36 6.74
CA ASN A 82 -5.19 12.36 7.97
C ASN A 82 -5.82 10.98 8.25
N VAL A 83 -6.41 10.36 7.22
CA VAL A 83 -7.00 9.01 7.34
C VAL A 83 -5.93 8.01 7.71
N ILE A 84 -4.79 8.02 7.00
CA ILE A 84 -3.65 7.16 7.29
C ILE A 84 -3.17 7.36 8.73
N GLN A 85 -2.93 8.61 9.14
CA GLN A 85 -2.43 8.95 10.47
C GLN A 85 -3.36 8.43 11.56
N SER A 86 -4.68 8.59 11.40
CA SER A 86 -5.68 8.14 12.36
C SER A 86 -5.80 6.61 12.49
N ASN A 87 -5.36 5.85 11.48
CA ASN A 87 -5.40 4.39 11.48
C ASN A 87 -4.14 3.72 12.09
N TYR A 88 -3.29 4.49 12.79
CA TYR A 88 -2.07 4.01 13.44
C TYR A 88 -2.25 2.68 14.20
N GLN A 89 -3.27 2.58 15.05
CA GLN A 89 -3.49 1.39 15.89
C GLN A 89 -3.77 0.14 15.04
N GLN A 90 -4.62 0.26 14.01
CA GLN A 90 -4.94 -0.85 13.11
C GLN A 90 -3.70 -1.28 12.30
N LEU A 91 -2.96 -0.31 11.76
CA LEU A 91 -1.74 -0.54 11.00
C LEU A 91 -0.65 -1.23 11.84
N SER A 92 -0.45 -0.75 13.07
CA SER A 92 0.45 -1.31 14.06
C SER A 92 0.10 -2.76 14.40
N ALA A 93 -1.16 -3.02 14.75
CA ALA A 93 -1.63 -4.36 15.11
C ALA A 93 -1.59 -5.37 13.94
N THR A 94 -1.79 -4.88 12.71
CA THR A 94 -1.77 -5.71 11.50
C THR A 94 -0.34 -6.06 11.06
N GLY A 95 0.68 -5.33 11.54
CA GLY A 95 2.08 -5.57 11.19
C GLY A 95 2.56 -4.84 9.93
N TYR A 96 1.97 -3.69 9.62
CA TYR A 96 2.50 -2.84 8.56
C TYR A 96 3.85 -2.23 8.95
N ALA A 97 4.67 -1.98 7.93
CA ALA A 97 5.87 -1.18 8.02
C ALA A 97 5.72 0.09 7.19
N VAL A 98 6.32 1.19 7.65
CA VAL A 98 6.38 2.48 6.94
C VAL A 98 7.76 2.68 6.33
N CYS A 99 7.80 3.16 5.10
CA CYS A 99 9.05 3.55 4.45
C CYS A 99 9.65 4.79 5.12
N ILE A 100 10.93 4.75 5.41
CA ILE A 100 11.70 5.85 6.01
C ILE A 100 12.86 6.33 5.13
N ASN A 101 13.11 5.67 4.00
CA ASN A 101 14.10 6.08 3.00
C ASN A 101 13.50 7.07 2.00
N ASP A 102 14.34 7.89 1.39
CA ASP A 102 13.98 8.81 0.31
C ASP A 102 13.77 8.10 -1.03
N ASP A 103 14.33 6.90 -1.23
CA ASP A 103 14.09 6.08 -2.42
C ASP A 103 12.71 5.38 -2.35
N GLU A 104 11.71 6.04 -2.94
CA GLU A 104 10.35 5.53 -3.01
C GLU A 104 10.20 4.21 -3.81
N TRP A 105 11.22 3.81 -4.59
CA TRP A 105 11.21 2.62 -5.44
C TRP A 105 11.97 1.42 -4.87
N ASP A 106 12.57 1.54 -3.68
CA ASP A 106 13.12 0.39 -2.96
C ASP A 106 12.01 -0.36 -2.20
N PHE A 107 11.82 -1.65 -2.52
CA PHE A 107 10.81 -2.54 -1.92
C PHE A 107 11.39 -3.49 -0.86
N ARG A 108 12.69 -3.42 -0.59
CA ARG A 108 13.35 -4.31 0.37
C ARG A 108 13.01 -3.91 1.80
N PHE A 109 12.65 -4.88 2.63
CA PHE A 109 12.42 -4.66 4.07
C PHE A 109 13.77 -4.69 4.80
N THR A 110 14.53 -3.60 4.70
CA THR A 110 15.77 -3.37 5.43
C THR A 110 15.57 -2.28 6.48
N GLU A 111 16.38 -2.27 7.54
CA GLU A 111 16.26 -1.30 8.65
C GLU A 111 16.39 0.16 8.20
N ASN A 112 17.11 0.41 7.10
CA ASN A 112 17.25 1.73 6.50
C ASN A 112 16.18 2.06 5.44
N ASN A 113 15.25 1.14 5.16
CA ASN A 113 14.17 1.35 4.18
C ASN A 113 12.78 1.32 4.82
N PHE A 114 12.47 0.29 5.61
CA PHE A 114 11.18 0.15 6.27
C PHE A 114 11.36 -0.03 7.78
N LYS A 115 10.57 0.72 8.56
CA LYS A 115 10.45 0.54 10.01
C LYS A 115 9.07 -0.01 10.36
N SER A 116 9.02 -0.99 11.24
CA SER A 116 7.76 -1.59 11.67
C SER A 116 6.91 -0.58 12.44
N ILE A 117 5.62 -0.45 12.14
CA ILE A 117 4.76 0.55 12.78
C ILE A 117 4.53 0.21 14.26
N ASN A 118 4.58 -1.06 14.64
CA ASN A 118 4.48 -1.48 16.03
C ASN A 118 5.69 -1.10 16.91
N GLU A 119 6.81 -0.71 16.30
CA GLU A 119 8.02 -0.22 16.97
C GLU A 119 8.08 1.31 17.04
N LEU A 120 7.09 2.00 16.45
CA LEU A 120 7.00 3.46 16.48
C LEU A 120 6.12 3.92 17.62
N SER A 121 6.53 4.96 18.32
CA SER A 121 5.62 5.79 19.10
C SER A 121 4.65 6.55 18.19
N VAL A 122 3.51 6.98 18.75
CA VAL A 122 2.55 7.82 18.02
C VAL A 122 3.23 9.09 17.50
N SER A 123 4.08 9.75 18.29
CA SER A 123 4.77 10.98 17.84
C SER A 123 5.77 10.73 16.71
N GLU A 124 6.51 9.61 16.72
CA GLU A 124 7.37 9.24 15.58
C GLU A 124 6.53 8.98 14.32
N TRP A 125 5.42 8.27 14.46
CA TRP A 125 4.48 8.01 13.37
C TRP A 125 3.96 9.31 12.74
N GLU A 126 3.44 10.23 13.56
CA GLU A 126 2.95 11.52 13.11
C GLU A 126 4.03 12.34 12.41
N HIS A 127 5.25 12.32 12.95
CA HIS A 127 6.40 12.99 12.34
C HIS A 127 6.72 12.41 10.96
N ILE A 128 6.80 11.09 10.81
CA ILE A 128 7.08 10.43 9.52
C ILE A 128 6.03 10.79 8.47
N ILE A 129 4.73 10.69 8.82
CA ILE A 129 3.63 10.98 7.92
C ILE A 129 3.61 12.46 7.50
N THR A 130 3.88 13.37 8.43
CA THR A 130 3.87 14.80 8.16
C THR A 130 5.10 15.24 7.35
N ALA A 131 6.30 14.85 7.78
CA ALA A 131 7.57 15.34 7.23
C ALA A 131 7.96 14.69 5.90
N GLY A 132 7.54 13.44 5.63
CA GLY A 132 7.90 12.72 4.40
C GLY A 132 7.39 13.40 3.13
N THR A 133 8.08 13.22 2.01
CA THR A 133 7.60 13.71 0.69
C THR A 133 6.51 12.82 0.09
N PHE A 134 6.45 11.56 0.54
CA PHE A 134 5.44 10.55 0.22
C PHE A 134 5.10 9.75 1.48
N ILE A 135 4.05 8.93 1.41
CA ILE A 135 3.73 7.89 2.39
C ILE A 135 3.73 6.56 1.64
N LYS A 136 4.55 5.60 2.08
CA LYS A 136 4.60 4.24 1.55
C LYS A 136 4.49 3.26 2.71
N LEU A 137 3.34 2.59 2.83
CA LEU A 137 3.08 1.58 3.85
C LEU A 137 3.04 0.21 3.19
N SER A 138 3.75 -0.75 3.76
CA SER A 138 3.87 -2.09 3.17
C SER A 138 3.74 -3.17 4.23
N ILE A 139 3.04 -4.24 3.87
CA ILE A 139 2.98 -5.46 4.67
C ILE A 139 3.63 -6.60 3.90
N LYS A 140 4.47 -7.37 4.59
CA LYS A 140 5.20 -8.51 4.05
C LYS A 140 4.48 -9.81 4.38
N ILE A 141 4.32 -10.66 3.38
CA ILE A 141 3.74 -12.00 3.49
C ILE A 141 4.85 -13.02 3.17
N PRO A 142 5.34 -13.77 4.17
CA PRO A 142 6.36 -14.80 3.97
C PRO A 142 5.88 -15.91 3.03
N LEU A 143 6.81 -16.51 2.28
CA LEU A 143 6.48 -17.63 1.38
C LEU A 143 5.94 -18.87 2.09
N THR A 144 6.13 -19.00 3.41
CA THR A 144 5.54 -20.07 4.22
C THR A 144 4.03 -19.99 4.32
N GLN A 145 3.42 -18.84 3.97
CA GLN A 145 1.97 -18.64 3.89
C GLN A 145 1.44 -18.83 2.46
N TRP A 146 2.13 -19.64 1.66
CA TRP A 146 1.80 -19.85 0.23
C TRP A 146 0.33 -20.24 0.01
N ASP A 147 -0.23 -21.11 0.84
CA ASP A 147 -1.59 -21.62 0.66
C ASP A 147 -2.68 -20.56 0.92
N SER A 148 -2.39 -19.53 1.72
CA SER A 148 -3.31 -18.43 2.05
C SER A 148 -2.98 -17.11 1.36
N VAL A 149 -1.86 -17.03 0.62
CA VAL A 149 -1.32 -15.76 0.12
C VAL A 149 -2.28 -14.96 -0.74
N ALA A 150 -3.09 -15.63 -1.57
CA ALA A 150 -4.04 -14.95 -2.44
C ALA A 150 -5.13 -14.23 -1.63
N ASP A 151 -5.68 -14.90 -0.62
CA ASP A 151 -6.72 -14.33 0.24
C ASP A 151 -6.16 -13.23 1.13
N GLU A 152 -4.94 -13.41 1.66
CA GLU A 152 -4.23 -12.38 2.42
C GLU A 152 -3.97 -11.13 1.57
N LEU A 153 -3.49 -11.29 0.33
CA LEU A 153 -3.29 -10.17 -0.59
C LEU A 153 -4.57 -9.40 -0.85
N ILE A 154 -5.71 -10.09 -1.03
CA ILE A 154 -7.03 -9.45 -1.19
C ILE A 154 -7.44 -8.70 0.09
N ASN A 155 -7.19 -9.25 1.27
CA ASN A 155 -7.52 -8.60 2.53
C ASN A 155 -6.66 -7.33 2.74
N PHE A 156 -5.35 -7.42 2.50
CA PHE A 156 -4.48 -6.25 2.58
C PHE A 156 -4.76 -5.22 1.49
N PHE A 157 -5.18 -5.67 0.30
CA PHE A 157 -5.65 -4.78 -0.75
C PHE A 157 -6.85 -3.94 -0.29
N LYS A 158 -7.87 -4.57 0.31
CA LYS A 158 -9.03 -3.87 0.86
C LYS A 158 -8.65 -2.89 1.97
N LEU A 159 -7.72 -3.28 2.86
CA LEU A 159 -7.23 -2.39 3.91
C LEU A 159 -6.50 -1.18 3.33
N ASN A 160 -5.62 -1.39 2.34
CA ASN A 160 -4.95 -0.30 1.63
C ASN A 160 -5.94 0.64 0.95
N LEU A 161 -7.04 0.10 0.42
CA LEU A 161 -8.10 0.88 -0.21
C LEU A 161 -8.84 1.75 0.82
N GLN A 162 -9.23 1.18 1.96
CA GLN A 162 -9.90 1.89 3.06
C GLN A 162 -9.07 3.10 3.56
N LEU A 163 -7.74 2.98 3.58
CA LEU A 163 -6.84 4.09 3.96
C LEU A 163 -6.85 5.25 2.96
N THR A 164 -7.43 5.02 1.78
CA THR A 164 -7.46 5.95 0.64
C THR A 164 -8.88 6.29 0.18
N GLU A 165 -9.90 5.85 0.89
CA GLU A 165 -11.27 6.26 0.63
C GLU A 165 -11.56 7.63 1.24
N ILE A 166 -12.40 8.41 0.55
CA ILE A 166 -12.89 9.67 1.10
C ILE A 166 -13.98 9.31 2.11
N ASN A 167 -13.58 9.05 3.35
CA ASN A 167 -14.56 8.95 4.43
C ASN A 167 -15.23 10.32 4.56
N SER A 168 -16.51 10.41 4.17
CA SER A 168 -17.35 11.53 4.59
C SER A 168 -17.32 11.57 6.12
N PRO A 169 -17.00 12.71 6.76
CA PRO A 169 -17.13 12.82 8.21
C PRO A 169 -18.62 12.80 8.54
N GLY A 170 -19.17 11.63 8.86
CA GLY A 170 -20.60 11.50 9.10
C GLY A 170 -21.12 10.07 9.07
N GLY A 171 -20.55 9.19 9.89
CA GLY A 171 -21.20 7.96 10.29
C GLY A 171 -21.43 7.99 11.79
N GLU A 172 -22.46 8.72 12.24
CA GLU A 172 -23.01 8.49 13.58
C GLU A 172 -23.37 7.00 13.66
N THR A 173 -22.73 6.27 14.57
CA THR A 173 -23.29 5.02 15.07
C THR A 173 -24.54 5.36 15.86
N ASN A 174 -25.65 5.49 15.14
CA ASN A 174 -27.00 5.38 15.68
C ASN A 174 -27.55 4.05 15.16
N LEU A 175 -27.43 3.01 16.00
CA LEU A 175 -28.44 2.02 16.37
C LEU A 175 -27.82 1.00 17.34
#